data_AF-A0A536X5F0-F1
#
_entry.id   AF-A0A536X5F0-F1
#
_cell.length_a   1.000
_cell.length_b   1.000
_cell.length_c   1.000
_cell.angle_alpha   90.00
_cell.angle_beta   90.00
_cell.angle_gamma   90.00
#
_symmetry.space_group_name_H-M   'P 1'
#
loop_
_entity.id
_entity.type
_entity.pdbx_description
1 polymer ?
#
loop_
_entity_poly.entity_id
_entity_poly.type
_entity_poly.pdbx_seq_one_letter_code
_entity_poly.pdbx_strand_id
1 'polypeptide(L)'
;MLQVARAIIGVVSDVLRLGVSFLRSSSAIRADDLVLRKQLASYIERGIKPRRVDHATRVSLALFTRLFDWRDAVVSVLPSTIVRGHRLGWRIFWRWKCRAVRPPITAELRGLIRRMAAENPLWGEERIANELLVKLGIRVSPRTVGKYMPKRPPGQPRGDQRWSTFLKNHAKAILACDFSVAVTATFRMLYVFVVIEHGTRRLAHVSVTAHPSAARTLQQLREVVGEEGGHQYLIHDRDKIFAKHLDDSIRALGIEVLRSPVASPRANSICERVIGTIRRECLDWMIPLSGTHLRSILKSWVEHYNRGRPHSMLGPGVPDPPRGAV
;
A
#
# COMPACT_ATOMS: atom_id res chain seq x y z
N MET A 1 -33.75 -51.24 60.03
CA MET A 1 -33.14 -50.46 61.13
C MET A 1 -32.32 -49.26 60.63
N LEU A 2 -31.30 -49.45 59.78
CA LEU A 2 -30.42 -48.35 59.32
C LEU A 2 -31.13 -47.23 58.52
N GLN A 3 -32.11 -47.59 57.68
CA GLN A 3 -32.88 -46.61 56.89
C GLN A 3 -33.81 -45.75 57.75
N VAL A 4 -34.44 -46.37 58.76
CA VAL A 4 -35.34 -45.67 59.70
C VAL A 4 -34.54 -44.74 60.60
N ALA A 5 -33.37 -45.16 61.08
CA ALA A 5 -32.45 -44.30 61.82
C ALA A 5 -31.98 -43.09 61.00
N ARG A 6 -31.65 -43.28 59.71
CA ARG A 6 -31.33 -42.16 58.81
C ARG A 6 -32.49 -41.20 58.60
N ALA A 7 -33.71 -41.73 58.44
CA ALA A 7 -34.90 -40.89 58.28
C ALA A 7 -35.16 -40.04 59.54
N ILE A 8 -35.08 -40.64 60.73
CA ILE A 8 -35.26 -39.94 62.01
C ILE A 8 -34.19 -38.86 62.21
N ILE A 9 -32.92 -39.18 61.93
CA ILE A 9 -31.83 -38.20 62.00
C ILE A 9 -32.06 -37.03 61.03
N GLY A 10 -32.58 -37.32 59.83
CA GLY A 10 -32.95 -36.30 58.84
C GLY A 10 -34.04 -35.36 59.36
N VAL A 11 -35.14 -35.92 59.85
CA VAL A 11 -36.27 -35.12 60.38
C VAL A 11 -35.85 -34.27 61.58
N VAL A 12 -35.06 -34.83 62.51
CA VAL A 12 -34.56 -34.07 63.67
C VAL A 12 -33.62 -32.94 63.24
N SER A 13 -32.74 -33.18 62.26
CA SER A 13 -31.88 -32.14 61.68
C SER A 13 -32.72 -31.02 61.04
N ASP A 14 -33.78 -31.35 60.32
CA ASP A 14 -34.62 -30.36 59.63
C ASP A 14 -35.41 -29.50 60.62
N VAL A 15 -35.95 -30.09 61.69
CA VAL A 15 -36.63 -29.35 62.77
C VAL A 15 -35.66 -28.41 63.50
N LEU A 16 -34.43 -28.85 63.76
CA LEU A 16 -33.40 -28.01 64.38
C LEU A 16 -32.99 -26.84 63.45
N ARG A 17 -32.81 -27.10 62.16
CA ARG A 17 -32.53 -26.04 61.16
C ARG A 17 -33.67 -25.04 61.05
N LEU A 18 -34.92 -25.52 61.13
CA LEU A 18 -36.11 -24.65 61.15
C LEU A 18 -36.10 -23.75 62.39
N GLY A 19 -35.81 -24.30 63.57
CA GLY A 19 -35.66 -23.54 64.82
C GLY A 19 -34.57 -22.46 64.74
N VAL A 20 -33.41 -22.79 64.17
CA VAL A 20 -32.31 -21.83 63.99
C VAL A 20 -32.64 -20.74 62.97
N SER A 21 -33.51 -21.01 61.99
CA SER A 21 -33.89 -20.01 60.98
C SER A 21 -34.70 -18.85 61.55
N PHE A 22 -35.44 -19.05 62.66
CA PHE A 22 -36.13 -17.98 63.39
C PHE A 22 -35.17 -16.96 64.05
N LEU A 23 -33.89 -17.31 64.22
CA LEU A 23 -32.86 -16.42 64.78
C LEU A 23 -32.18 -15.57 63.69
N ARG A 24 -32.44 -15.83 62.40
CA ARG A 24 -31.82 -15.10 61.28
C ARG A 24 -32.62 -13.85 60.93
N SER A 25 -31.93 -12.80 60.47
CA SER A 25 -32.57 -11.57 59.99
C SER A 25 -33.50 -11.84 58.80
N SER A 26 -34.67 -11.19 58.78
CA SER A 26 -35.69 -11.37 57.73
C SER A 26 -35.18 -11.09 56.30
N SER A 27 -34.17 -10.24 56.13
CA SER A 27 -33.53 -9.95 54.84
C SER A 27 -32.68 -11.11 54.33
N ALA A 28 -31.93 -11.78 55.21
CA ALA A 28 -31.13 -12.96 54.87
C ALA A 28 -32.03 -14.14 54.45
N ILE A 29 -33.14 -14.37 55.16
CA ILE A 29 -34.10 -15.44 54.83
C ILE A 29 -34.75 -15.20 53.45
N ARG A 30 -35.12 -13.96 53.13
CA ARG A 30 -35.67 -13.61 51.80
C ARG A 30 -34.64 -13.77 50.68
N ALA A 31 -33.38 -13.45 50.94
CA ALA A 31 -32.29 -13.66 49.98
C ALA A 31 -32.03 -15.16 49.75
N ASP A 32 -32.05 -15.96 50.82
CA ASP A 32 -31.94 -17.43 50.77
C ASP A 32 -33.07 -18.03 49.92
N ASP A 33 -34.34 -17.67 50.19
CA ASP A 33 -35.50 -18.14 49.43
C ASP A 33 -35.42 -17.75 47.95
N LEU A 34 -35.02 -16.52 47.64
CA LEU A 34 -34.86 -16.07 46.25
C LEU A 34 -33.77 -16.88 45.49
N VAL A 35 -32.64 -17.15 46.14
CA VAL A 35 -31.55 -17.92 45.55
C VAL A 35 -31.95 -19.38 45.34
N LEU A 36 -32.61 -19.99 46.32
CA LEU A 36 -33.10 -21.37 46.22
C LEU A 36 -34.19 -21.50 45.15
N ARG A 37 -35.15 -20.57 45.07
CA ARG A 37 -36.16 -20.52 43.99
C ARG A 37 -35.53 -20.39 42.62
N LYS A 38 -34.50 -19.55 42.47
CA LYS A 38 -33.79 -19.38 41.19
C LYS A 38 -32.99 -20.63 40.82
N GLN A 39 -32.43 -21.34 41.79
CA GLN A 39 -31.78 -22.64 41.57
C GLN A 39 -32.80 -23.72 41.19
N LEU A 40 -33.95 -23.77 41.86
CA LEU A 40 -35.03 -24.71 41.55
C LEU A 40 -35.61 -24.46 40.16
N ALA A 41 -35.89 -23.20 39.81
CA ALA A 41 -36.34 -22.81 38.47
C ALA A 41 -35.31 -23.21 37.40
N SER A 42 -34.02 -22.94 37.66
CA SER A 42 -32.93 -23.37 36.78
C SER A 42 -32.81 -24.90 36.67
N TYR A 43 -33.16 -25.65 37.71
CA TYR A 43 -33.13 -27.12 37.71
C TYR A 43 -34.30 -27.69 36.90
N ILE A 44 -35.51 -27.16 37.12
CA ILE A 44 -36.73 -27.54 36.39
C ILE A 44 -36.59 -27.25 34.89
N GLU A 45 -36.10 -26.06 34.52
CA GLU A 45 -35.88 -25.68 33.11
C GLU A 45 -34.84 -26.54 32.38
N ARG A 46 -33.89 -27.16 33.11
CA ARG A 46 -32.75 -27.89 32.50
C ARG A 46 -32.95 -29.40 32.37
N GLY A 47 -33.91 -29.98 33.09
CA GLY A 47 -34.16 -31.42 33.06
C GLY A 47 -32.89 -32.27 33.31
N ILE A 48 -32.71 -33.35 32.55
CA ILE A 48 -31.66 -34.38 32.77
C ILE A 48 -30.25 -33.94 32.27
N LYS A 49 -30.12 -32.89 31.45
CA LYS A 49 -28.82 -32.48 30.87
C LYS A 49 -28.19 -31.28 31.62
N PRO A 50 -27.01 -31.44 32.23
CA PRO A 50 -26.34 -30.32 32.91
C PRO A 50 -25.84 -29.28 31.89
N ARG A 51 -26.48 -28.10 31.87
CA ARG A 51 -26.00 -26.91 31.14
C ARG A 51 -25.22 -25.96 32.06
N ARG A 52 -24.18 -25.31 31.52
CA ARG A 52 -23.40 -24.30 32.25
C ARG A 52 -24.31 -23.14 32.66
N VAL A 53 -24.20 -22.68 33.91
CA VAL A 53 -24.99 -21.56 34.45
C VAL A 53 -24.79 -20.31 33.60
N ASP A 54 -25.89 -19.66 33.24
CA ASP A 54 -25.92 -18.42 32.46
C ASP A 54 -25.17 -17.26 33.15
N HIS A 55 -24.65 -16.34 32.35
CA HIS A 55 -23.86 -15.20 32.82
C HIS A 55 -24.67 -14.29 33.76
N ALA A 56 -25.96 -14.06 33.50
CA ALA A 56 -26.82 -13.25 34.36
C ALA A 56 -27.00 -13.89 35.74
N THR A 57 -27.21 -15.21 35.77
CA THR A 57 -27.34 -15.97 37.03
C THR A 57 -26.04 -15.98 37.84
N ARG A 58 -24.87 -16.02 37.19
CA ARG A 58 -23.56 -15.88 37.88
C ARG A 58 -23.38 -14.50 38.52
N VAL A 59 -23.79 -13.44 37.83
CA VAL A 59 -23.73 -12.07 38.37
C VAL A 59 -24.71 -11.90 39.53
N SER A 60 -25.94 -12.38 39.41
CA SER A 60 -26.91 -12.37 40.51
C SER A 60 -26.37 -13.11 41.74
N LEU A 61 -25.86 -14.33 41.56
CA LEU A 61 -25.28 -15.12 42.66
C LEU A 61 -24.10 -14.38 43.32
N ALA A 62 -23.20 -13.80 42.52
CA ALA A 62 -22.08 -13.02 43.04
C ALA A 62 -22.52 -11.76 43.83
N LEU A 63 -23.61 -11.10 43.45
CA LEU A 63 -24.16 -9.97 44.21
C LEU A 63 -24.79 -10.42 45.52
N PHE A 64 -25.54 -11.52 45.50
CA PHE A 64 -26.23 -12.03 46.69
C PHE A 64 -25.29 -12.67 47.72
N THR A 65 -24.07 -13.10 47.34
CA THR A 65 -23.05 -13.60 48.30
C THR A 65 -22.66 -12.62 49.43
N ARG A 66 -23.03 -11.35 49.34
CA ARG A 66 -22.79 -10.35 50.40
C ARG A 66 -23.89 -10.30 51.46
N LEU A 67 -25.05 -10.91 51.21
CA LEU A 67 -26.26 -10.74 52.03
C LEU A 67 -26.60 -11.97 52.89
N PHE A 68 -25.93 -13.10 52.66
CA PHE A 68 -26.16 -14.35 53.40
C PHE A 68 -24.94 -15.29 53.31
N ASP A 69 -24.88 -16.31 54.18
CA ASP A 69 -23.86 -17.36 54.16
C ASP A 69 -24.04 -18.30 52.97
N TRP A 70 -23.54 -17.87 51.81
CA TRP A 70 -23.69 -18.53 50.52
C TRP A 70 -23.04 -19.90 50.38
N ARG A 71 -22.16 -20.28 51.31
CA ARG A 71 -21.44 -21.56 51.27
C ARG A 71 -22.38 -22.75 51.44
N ASP A 72 -23.47 -22.57 52.19
CA ASP A 72 -24.39 -23.66 52.53
C ASP A 72 -25.63 -23.73 51.61
N ALA A 73 -25.98 -22.63 50.92
CA ALA A 73 -27.19 -22.57 50.09
C ALA A 73 -26.95 -22.76 48.57
N VAL A 74 -25.68 -22.77 48.12
CA VAL A 74 -25.35 -22.88 46.69
C VAL A 74 -24.94 -24.30 46.34
N VAL A 75 -25.93 -25.12 45.95
CA VAL A 75 -25.71 -26.52 45.56
C VAL A 75 -25.33 -26.63 44.07
N SER A 76 -25.81 -25.70 43.24
CA SER A 76 -25.67 -25.78 41.77
C SER A 76 -24.33 -25.24 41.22
N VAL A 77 -23.58 -24.43 41.98
CA VAL A 77 -22.35 -23.76 41.50
C VAL A 77 -21.21 -23.94 42.51
N LEU A 78 -20.08 -24.46 42.04
CA LEU A 78 -18.89 -24.62 42.87
C LEU A 78 -18.38 -23.23 43.37
N PRO A 79 -18.04 -23.07 44.67
CA PRO A 79 -17.51 -21.82 45.24
C PRO A 79 -16.36 -21.18 44.44
N SER A 80 -15.47 -22.01 43.89
CA SER A 80 -14.34 -21.57 43.06
C SER A 80 -14.76 -20.86 41.77
N THR A 81 -15.96 -21.15 41.24
CA THR A 81 -16.51 -20.54 40.03
C THR A 81 -16.96 -19.11 40.27
N ILE A 82 -17.55 -18.83 41.44
CA ILE A 82 -17.97 -17.48 41.85
C ILE A 82 -16.73 -16.59 42.05
N VAL A 83 -15.73 -17.10 42.78
CA VAL A 83 -14.45 -16.38 42.98
C VAL A 83 -13.75 -16.10 41.64
N ARG A 84 -13.76 -17.06 40.71
CA ARG A 84 -13.20 -16.88 39.36
C ARG A 84 -13.95 -15.79 38.59
N GLY A 85 -15.28 -15.77 38.66
CA GLY A 85 -16.12 -14.72 38.06
C GLY A 85 -15.82 -13.33 38.63
N HIS A 86 -15.71 -13.21 39.94
CA HIS A 86 -15.37 -11.96 40.62
C HIS A 86 -13.98 -11.44 40.20
N ARG A 87 -12.96 -12.32 40.18
CA ARG A 87 -11.60 -11.95 39.71
C ARG A 87 -11.60 -11.49 38.25
N LEU A 88 -12.39 -12.12 37.38
CA LEU A 88 -12.52 -11.72 35.98
C LEU A 88 -13.18 -10.35 35.85
N GLY A 89 -14.28 -10.10 36.57
CA GLY A 89 -14.95 -8.80 36.62
C GLY A 89 -14.02 -7.69 37.11
N TRP A 90 -13.24 -7.97 38.17
CA TRP A 90 -12.24 -7.04 38.70
C TRP A 90 -11.14 -6.72 37.68
N ARG A 91 -10.64 -7.73 36.96
CA ARG A 91 -9.69 -7.52 35.86
C ARG A 91 -10.27 -6.64 34.76
N ILE A 92 -11.51 -6.88 34.34
CA ILE A 92 -12.18 -6.08 33.31
C ILE A 92 -12.34 -4.63 33.78
N PHE A 93 -12.82 -4.43 35.01
CA PHE A 93 -12.99 -3.12 35.62
C PHE A 93 -11.68 -2.33 35.64
N TRP A 94 -10.59 -2.91 36.14
CA TRP A 94 -9.29 -2.24 36.17
C TRP A 94 -8.70 -2.05 34.77
N ARG A 95 -8.94 -2.97 33.84
CA ARG A 95 -8.51 -2.82 32.44
C ARG A 95 -9.24 -1.69 31.71
N TRP A 96 -10.46 -1.35 32.14
CA TRP A 96 -11.19 -0.19 31.65
C TRP A 96 -10.71 1.09 32.35
N LYS A 97 -10.61 1.10 33.68
CA LYS A 97 -10.22 2.27 34.49
C LYS A 97 -8.78 2.72 34.22
N CYS A 98 -7.85 1.80 33.96
CA CYS A 98 -6.44 2.09 33.69
C CYS A 98 -6.14 2.36 32.20
N ARG A 99 -7.12 2.71 31.37
CA ARG A 99 -6.87 3.12 29.97
C ARG A 99 -6.31 4.54 29.90
N ALA A 100 -5.07 4.73 30.32
CA ALA A 100 -4.30 5.90 29.94
C ALA A 100 -3.84 5.72 28.48
N VAL A 101 -4.59 6.27 27.53
CA VAL A 101 -4.19 6.28 26.12
C VAL A 101 -3.25 7.46 25.92
N ARG A 102 -1.98 7.19 25.60
CA ARG A 102 -1.01 8.23 25.22
C ARG A 102 -1.61 9.06 24.06
N PRO A 103 -1.59 10.41 24.15
CA PRO A 103 -2.15 11.25 23.09
C PRO A 103 -1.49 10.91 21.74
N PRO A 104 -2.27 10.76 20.67
CA PRO A 104 -1.73 10.44 19.36
C PRO A 104 -0.92 11.61 18.83
N ILE A 105 0.08 11.29 17.99
CA ILE A 105 0.80 12.30 17.22
C ILE A 105 -0.19 13.11 16.36
N THR A 106 0.16 14.39 16.12
CA THR A 106 -0.56 15.32 15.22
C THR A 106 -0.88 14.69 13.87
N ALA A 107 -2.04 15.06 13.29
CA ALA A 107 -2.50 14.50 12.03
C ALA A 107 -1.52 14.76 10.87
N GLU A 108 -0.88 15.93 10.88
CA GLU A 108 0.12 16.35 9.89
C GLU A 108 1.36 15.45 9.90
N LEU A 109 1.94 15.21 11.08
CA LEU A 109 3.13 14.35 11.21
C LEU A 109 2.79 12.89 10.86
N ARG A 110 1.56 12.43 11.15
CA ARG A 110 1.07 11.13 10.70
C ARG A 110 0.95 11.06 9.18
N GLY A 111 0.43 12.11 8.54
CA GLY A 111 0.35 12.22 7.09
C GLY A 111 1.74 12.24 6.45
N LEU A 112 2.68 12.97 7.04
CA LEU A 112 4.07 13.02 6.59
C LEU A 112 4.75 11.65 6.66
N ILE A 113 4.65 10.94 7.80
CA ILE A 113 5.21 9.59 7.95
C ILE A 113 4.65 8.63 6.89
N ARG A 114 3.33 8.70 6.62
CA ARG A 114 2.69 7.86 5.60
C ARG A 114 3.15 8.19 4.19
N ARG A 115 3.29 9.47 3.86
CA ARG A 115 3.82 9.91 2.55
C ARG A 115 5.25 9.45 2.35
N MET A 116 6.14 9.73 3.31
CA MET A 116 7.54 9.31 3.24
C MET A 116 7.67 7.78 3.08
N ALA A 117 6.86 7.01 3.81
CA ALA A 117 6.86 5.55 3.71
C ALA A 117 6.26 5.02 2.40
N ALA A 118 5.30 5.73 1.79
CA ALA A 118 4.70 5.37 0.51
C ALA A 118 5.61 5.71 -0.68
N GLU A 119 6.26 6.87 -0.63
CA GLU A 119 7.21 7.34 -1.63
C GLU A 119 8.53 6.57 -1.59
N ASN A 120 8.94 6.09 -0.40
CA ASN A 120 10.20 5.38 -0.19
C ASN A 120 9.99 3.99 0.44
N PRO A 121 9.55 2.98 -0.34
CA PRO A 121 9.31 1.62 0.16
C PRO A 121 10.55 0.90 0.73
N LEU A 122 11.76 1.41 0.51
CA LEU A 122 12.98 0.81 1.06
C LEU A 122 13.30 1.33 2.47
N TRP A 123 12.68 2.43 2.89
CA TRP A 123 13.00 3.05 4.16
C TRP A 123 12.32 2.31 5.32
N GLY A 124 13.14 1.87 6.27
CA GLY A 124 12.69 1.32 7.55
C GLY A 124 12.23 2.41 8.52
N GLU A 125 11.61 1.98 9.62
CA GLU A 125 11.10 2.88 10.67
C GLU A 125 12.20 3.76 11.29
N GLU A 126 13.42 3.22 11.43
CA GLU A 126 14.57 3.97 11.94
C GLU A 126 15.07 5.02 10.96
N ARG A 127 15.13 4.68 9.67
CA ARG A 127 15.56 5.62 8.63
C ARG A 127 14.63 6.83 8.59
N ILE A 128 13.32 6.60 8.57
CA ILE A 128 12.33 7.68 8.57
C ILE A 128 12.42 8.51 9.86
N ALA A 129 12.58 7.89 11.02
CA ALA A 129 12.75 8.61 12.28
C ALA A 129 14.00 9.51 12.26
N ASN A 130 15.11 9.02 11.71
CA ASN A 130 16.36 9.78 11.58
C ASN A 130 16.22 10.94 10.58
N GLU A 131 15.55 10.72 9.45
CA GLU A 131 15.29 11.78 8.45
C GLU A 131 14.42 12.90 9.04
N LEU A 132 13.38 12.54 9.82
CA LEU A 132 12.53 13.51 10.54
C LEU A 132 13.33 14.30 11.58
N LEU A 133 14.26 13.65 12.27
CA LEU A 133 15.10 14.29 13.27
C LEU A 133 16.14 15.23 12.64
N VAL A 134 16.89 14.76 11.64
CA VAL A 134 18.02 15.50 11.06
C VAL A 134 17.56 16.63 10.15
N LYS A 135 16.54 16.41 9.32
CA LYS A 135 16.11 17.40 8.32
C LYS A 135 15.05 18.37 8.83
N LEU A 136 14.17 17.90 9.71
CA LEU A 136 13.02 18.67 10.18
C LEU A 136 13.07 18.99 11.68
N GLY A 137 14.05 18.46 12.43
CA GLY A 137 14.17 18.66 13.88
C GLY A 137 13.08 17.94 14.69
N ILE A 138 12.29 17.06 14.07
CA ILE A 138 11.12 16.43 14.70
C ILE A 138 11.54 15.10 15.35
N ARG A 139 11.60 15.07 16.69
CA ARG A 139 12.01 13.88 17.45
C ARG A 139 10.86 12.87 17.58
N VAL A 140 10.95 11.76 16.86
CA VAL A 140 9.97 10.66 16.89
C VAL A 140 10.68 9.33 17.12
N SER A 141 10.10 8.48 17.97
CA SER A 141 10.60 7.10 18.14
C SER A 141 10.34 6.26 16.88
N PRO A 142 11.30 5.42 16.44
CA PRO A 142 11.11 4.47 15.33
C PRO A 142 9.84 3.62 15.49
N ARG A 143 9.53 3.12 16.69
CA ARG A 143 8.29 2.38 16.96
C ARG A 143 7.02 3.17 16.68
N THR A 144 7.07 4.49 16.87
CA THR A 144 5.92 5.35 16.60
C THR A 144 5.77 5.60 15.10
N VAL A 145 6.88 5.71 14.39
CA VAL A 145 6.89 5.69 12.92
C VAL A 145 6.30 4.37 12.41
N GLY A 146 6.79 3.23 12.88
CA GLY A 146 6.30 1.89 12.50
C GLY A 146 4.81 1.68 12.78
N LYS A 147 4.27 2.27 13.87
CA LYS A 147 2.82 2.26 14.16
C LYS A 147 1.98 2.94 13.07
N TYR A 148 2.51 3.99 12.44
CA TYR A 148 1.79 4.79 11.43
C TYR A 148 2.20 4.48 9.99
N MET A 149 3.26 3.70 9.78
CA MET A 149 3.62 3.16 8.48
C MET A 149 2.51 2.22 7.95
N PRO A 150 2.27 2.22 6.64
CA PRO A 150 1.34 1.27 6.04
C PRO A 150 1.84 -0.16 6.28
N LYS A 151 0.97 -1.02 6.83
CA LYS A 151 1.26 -2.45 6.96
C LYS A 151 1.36 -3.04 5.55
N ARG A 152 2.50 -3.63 5.22
CA ARG A 152 2.67 -4.30 3.93
C ARG A 152 1.83 -5.58 3.91
N PRO A 153 1.21 -5.91 2.76
CA PRO A 153 0.62 -7.22 2.58
C PRO A 153 1.71 -8.29 2.71
N PRO A 154 1.40 -9.47 3.27
CA PRO A 154 2.32 -10.60 3.29
C PRO A 154 2.79 -10.90 1.86
N GLY A 155 4.11 -11.09 1.66
CA GLY A 155 4.67 -11.52 0.38
C GLY A 155 5.37 -10.45 -0.48
N GLN A 156 5.44 -9.18 -0.06
CA GLN A 156 6.28 -8.19 -0.74
C GLN A 156 7.73 -8.25 -0.23
N PRO A 157 8.74 -8.51 -1.09
CA PRO A 157 10.14 -8.52 -0.69
C PRO A 157 10.55 -7.21 0.01
N ARG A 158 11.35 -7.33 1.07
CA ARG A 158 12.10 -6.19 1.61
C ARG A 158 13.26 -5.95 0.65
N GLY A 159 13.30 -4.80 -0.02
CA GLY A 159 14.54 -4.37 -0.71
C GLY A 159 14.38 -3.97 -2.18
N ASP A 160 13.34 -4.43 -2.86
CA ASP A 160 13.21 -4.13 -4.28
C ASP A 160 12.32 -2.90 -4.50
N GLN A 161 12.95 -1.84 -5.00
CA GLN A 161 12.24 -0.75 -5.64
C GLN A 161 11.30 -1.34 -6.70
N ARG A 162 10.05 -0.87 -6.77
CA ARG A 162 9.16 -1.27 -7.88
C ARG A 162 9.89 -0.98 -9.20
N TRP A 163 9.91 -1.94 -10.12
CA TRP A 163 10.58 -1.80 -11.42
C TRP A 163 10.22 -0.50 -12.15
N SER A 164 8.96 -0.06 -12.04
CA SER A 164 8.51 1.23 -12.58
C SER A 164 9.21 2.44 -11.96
N THR A 165 9.48 2.43 -10.65
CA THR A 165 10.20 3.51 -9.97
C THR A 165 11.69 3.46 -10.30
N PHE A 166 12.28 2.27 -10.41
CA PHE A 166 13.66 2.11 -10.88
C PHE A 166 13.84 2.72 -12.27
N LEU A 167 12.98 2.33 -13.22
CA LEU A 167 13.00 2.88 -14.58
C LEU A 167 12.80 4.40 -14.57
N LYS A 168 11.90 4.96 -13.76
CA LYS A 168 11.71 6.41 -13.65
C LYS A 168 12.96 7.14 -13.18
N ASN A 169 13.69 6.58 -12.22
CA ASN A 169 14.93 7.17 -11.72
C ASN A 169 16.02 7.23 -12.80
N HIS A 170 16.11 6.19 -13.62
CA HIS A 170 17.11 6.09 -14.69
C HIS A 170 16.66 6.69 -16.02
N ALA A 171 15.37 7.02 -16.18
CA ALA A 171 14.80 7.45 -17.46
C ALA A 171 15.46 8.71 -18.05
N LYS A 172 15.99 9.61 -17.22
CA LYS A 172 16.69 10.83 -17.69
C LYS A 172 17.99 10.51 -18.43
N ALA A 173 18.63 9.39 -18.10
CA ALA A 173 19.88 8.97 -18.72
C ALA A 173 19.67 8.15 -20.01
N ILE A 174 18.41 7.87 -20.40
CA ILE A 174 18.08 6.98 -21.51
C ILE A 174 17.53 7.79 -22.68
N LEU A 175 18.19 7.66 -23.83
CA LEU A 175 17.68 8.07 -25.13
C LEU A 175 17.10 6.85 -25.84
N ALA A 176 16.04 7.04 -26.61
CA ALA A 176 15.56 6.07 -27.57
C ALA A 176 15.52 6.69 -28.95
N CYS A 177 15.92 5.93 -29.97
CA CYS A 177 15.80 6.35 -31.35
C CYS A 177 15.25 5.24 -32.24
N ASP A 178 14.66 5.68 -33.36
CA ASP A 178 14.08 4.79 -34.35
C ASP A 178 13.87 5.54 -35.69
N PHE A 179 13.67 4.78 -36.76
CA PHE A 179 13.34 5.29 -38.08
C PHE A 179 11.88 5.02 -38.41
N SER A 180 11.23 5.99 -39.05
CA SER A 180 9.92 5.79 -39.66
C SER A 180 9.91 6.22 -41.12
N VAL A 181 9.11 5.56 -41.93
CA VAL A 181 8.95 5.90 -43.35
C VAL A 181 7.74 6.83 -43.51
N ALA A 182 7.93 7.88 -44.29
CA ALA A 182 6.89 8.77 -44.79
C ALA A 182 6.93 8.78 -46.33
N VAL A 183 5.76 8.68 -46.95
CA VAL A 183 5.62 8.69 -48.42
C VAL A 183 5.13 10.06 -48.86
N THR A 184 5.78 10.62 -49.87
CA THR A 184 5.38 11.92 -50.44
C THR A 184 4.29 11.77 -51.49
N ALA A 185 3.65 12.87 -51.89
CA ALA A 185 2.67 12.91 -52.98
C ALA A 185 3.26 12.41 -54.32
N THR A 186 4.59 12.47 -54.49
CA THR A 186 5.30 11.93 -55.66
C THR A 186 5.77 10.48 -55.47
N PHE A 187 5.21 9.78 -54.49
CA PHE A 187 5.56 8.39 -54.12
C PHE A 187 7.03 8.17 -53.75
N ARG A 188 7.77 9.23 -53.42
CA ARG A 188 9.13 9.10 -52.88
C ARG A 188 9.06 8.71 -51.42
N MET A 189 9.82 7.67 -51.05
CA MET A 189 10.03 7.26 -49.66
C MET A 189 11.08 8.15 -49.01
N LEU A 190 10.72 8.72 -47.86
CA LEU A 190 11.62 9.47 -47.00
C LEU A 190 11.66 8.82 -45.63
N TYR A 191 12.83 8.81 -45.03
CA TYR A 191 13.08 8.30 -43.69
C TYR A 191 13.12 9.46 -42.71
N VAL A 192 12.31 9.35 -41.66
CA VAL A 192 12.27 10.26 -40.53
C VAL A 192 12.97 9.59 -39.36
N PHE A 193 14.12 10.14 -38.96
CA PHE A 193 14.82 9.72 -37.76
C PHE A 193 14.27 10.47 -36.57
N VAL A 194 13.96 9.76 -35.49
CA VAL A 194 13.41 10.33 -34.26
C VAL A 194 14.30 9.94 -33.09
N VAL A 195 14.65 10.90 -32.24
CA VAL A 195 15.32 10.70 -30.96
C VAL A 195 14.47 11.31 -29.85
N ILE A 196 14.13 10.50 -28.85
CA ILE A 196 13.30 10.88 -27.72
C ILE A 196 13.97 10.55 -26.39
N GLU A 197 13.85 11.46 -25.43
CA GLU A 197 14.27 11.23 -24.05
C GLU A 197 13.21 10.42 -23.29
N HIS A 198 13.63 9.36 -22.59
CA HIS A 198 12.71 8.52 -21.82
C HIS A 198 12.09 9.26 -20.61
N GLY A 199 12.88 10.12 -19.96
CA GLY A 199 12.48 10.81 -18.72
C GLY A 199 11.45 11.92 -18.95
N THR A 200 11.83 12.91 -19.74
CA THR A 200 11.04 14.12 -20.03
C THR A 200 9.99 13.90 -21.11
N ARG A 201 10.13 12.83 -21.92
CA ARG A 201 9.34 12.61 -23.15
C ARG A 201 9.52 13.71 -24.19
N ARG A 202 10.63 14.45 -24.12
CA ARG A 202 10.98 15.47 -25.08
C ARG A 202 11.57 14.84 -26.34
N LEU A 203 11.12 15.30 -27.49
CA LEU A 203 11.77 14.99 -28.77
C LEU A 203 13.03 15.83 -28.86
N ALA A 204 14.17 15.18 -28.64
CA ALA A 204 15.48 15.81 -28.67
C ALA A 204 15.92 16.13 -30.11
N HIS A 205 15.61 15.24 -31.05
CA HIS A 205 15.95 15.47 -32.46
C HIS A 205 15.00 14.74 -33.40
N VAL A 206 14.65 15.40 -34.51
CA VAL A 206 13.90 14.81 -35.62
C VAL A 206 14.55 15.27 -36.92
N SER A 207 14.89 14.32 -37.79
CA SER A 207 15.51 14.62 -39.09
C SER A 207 14.84 13.86 -40.22
N VAL A 208 14.97 14.37 -41.45
CA VAL A 208 14.38 13.76 -42.65
C VAL A 208 15.48 13.53 -43.69
N THR A 209 15.64 12.28 -44.13
CA THR A 209 16.62 11.89 -45.15
C THR A 209 16.00 10.96 -46.18
N ALA A 210 16.44 11.07 -47.44
CA ALA A 210 16.10 10.07 -48.47
C ALA A 210 17.02 8.84 -48.38
N HIS A 211 18.20 8.99 -47.79
CA HIS A 211 19.23 7.94 -47.70
C HIS A 211 19.69 7.85 -46.25
N PRO A 212 19.14 6.92 -45.46
CA PRO A 212 19.59 6.68 -44.09
C PRO A 212 20.95 5.98 -44.15
N SER A 213 21.95 6.54 -43.48
CA SER A 213 23.28 5.96 -43.40
C SER A 213 23.81 6.05 -41.98
N ALA A 214 24.57 5.04 -41.56
CA ALA A 214 25.16 4.99 -40.23
C ALA A 214 26.00 6.24 -39.90
N ALA A 215 26.77 6.75 -40.86
CA ALA A 215 27.55 7.98 -40.69
C ALA A 215 26.68 9.21 -40.40
N ARG A 216 25.52 9.33 -41.07
CA ARG A 216 24.56 10.42 -40.80
C ARG A 216 23.87 10.26 -39.45
N THR A 217 23.48 9.03 -39.10
CA THR A 217 22.89 8.73 -37.81
C THR A 217 23.85 9.05 -36.67
N LEU A 218 25.13 8.71 -36.81
CA LEU A 218 26.18 9.03 -35.84
C LEU A 218 26.31 10.55 -35.64
N GLN A 219 26.31 11.31 -36.73
CA GLN A 219 26.41 12.77 -36.65
C GLN A 219 25.21 13.38 -35.91
N GLN A 220 23.99 12.91 -36.21
CA GLN A 220 22.77 13.37 -35.54
C GLN A 220 22.77 13.01 -34.05
N LEU A 221 23.25 11.82 -33.69
CA LEU A 221 23.38 11.42 -32.29
C LEU A 221 24.45 12.25 -31.56
N ARG A 222 25.56 12.61 -32.20
CA ARG A 222 26.58 13.50 -31.62
C ARG A 222 26.02 14.87 -31.26
N GLU A 223 25.19 15.43 -32.14
CA GLU A 223 24.51 16.72 -31.91
C GLU A 223 23.62 16.64 -30.66
N VAL A 224 22.80 15.60 -30.53
CA VAL A 224 21.92 15.40 -29.35
C VAL A 224 22.71 15.23 -28.06
N VAL A 225 23.76 14.41 -28.09
CA VAL A 225 24.53 14.07 -26.90
C VAL A 225 25.35 15.27 -26.41
N GLY A 226 25.87 16.07 -27.35
CA GLY A 226 26.68 17.24 -27.06
C GLY A 226 25.88 18.41 -26.47
N GLU A 227 24.60 18.57 -26.84
CA GLU A 227 23.79 19.73 -26.40
C GLU A 227 23.36 19.66 -24.93
N GLU A 228 23.08 18.48 -24.38
CA GLU A 228 22.35 18.38 -23.10
C GLU A 228 23.08 17.64 -21.97
N GLY A 229 24.06 16.80 -22.30
CA GLY A 229 24.85 16.06 -21.32
C GLY A 229 24.04 15.08 -20.44
N GLY A 230 24.71 14.07 -19.88
CA GLY A 230 24.10 13.18 -18.88
C GLY A 230 23.30 11.98 -19.41
N HIS A 231 23.20 11.79 -20.72
CA HIS A 231 22.72 10.53 -21.30
C HIS A 231 23.81 9.46 -21.24
N GLN A 232 23.45 8.28 -20.75
CA GLN A 232 24.36 7.14 -20.59
C GLN A 232 23.95 5.94 -21.44
N TYR A 233 22.68 5.88 -21.86
CA TYR A 233 22.13 4.74 -22.58
C TYR A 233 21.39 5.19 -23.83
N LEU A 234 21.58 4.46 -24.93
CA LEU A 234 20.81 4.60 -26.16
C LEU A 234 20.08 3.30 -26.48
N ILE A 235 18.76 3.37 -26.62
CA ILE A 235 17.92 2.27 -27.08
C ILE A 235 17.61 2.47 -28.56
N HIS A 236 17.91 1.47 -29.39
CA HIS A 236 17.47 1.45 -30.78
C HIS A 236 17.13 0.02 -31.21
N ASP A 237 16.45 -0.10 -32.35
CA ASP A 237 16.10 -1.38 -32.92
C ASP A 237 17.27 -2.06 -33.65
N ARG A 238 17.05 -3.24 -34.23
CA ARG A 238 18.11 -3.97 -34.95
C ARG A 238 18.08 -3.74 -36.45
N ASP A 239 17.55 -2.60 -36.92
CA ASP A 239 17.54 -2.31 -38.36
C ASP A 239 18.97 -2.33 -38.93
N LYS A 240 19.12 -2.80 -40.16
CA LYS A 240 20.38 -2.86 -40.90
C LYS A 240 21.04 -1.49 -41.06
N ILE A 241 20.26 -0.41 -40.96
CA ILE A 241 20.76 0.97 -40.91
C ILE A 241 21.70 1.18 -39.71
N PHE A 242 21.43 0.50 -38.59
CA PHE A 242 22.30 0.47 -37.42
C PHE A 242 23.39 -0.60 -37.57
N ALA A 243 24.38 -0.29 -38.40
CA ALA A 243 25.53 -1.17 -38.61
C ALA A 243 26.40 -1.28 -37.35
N LYS A 244 27.11 -2.40 -37.16
CA LYS A 244 27.95 -2.66 -35.98
C LYS A 244 28.97 -1.54 -35.65
N HIS A 245 29.53 -0.90 -36.68
CA HIS A 245 30.48 0.21 -36.50
C HIS A 245 29.85 1.47 -35.90
N LEU A 246 28.53 1.65 -36.04
CA LEU A 246 27.79 2.74 -35.41
C LEU A 246 27.74 2.52 -33.90
N ASP A 247 27.42 1.31 -33.45
CA ASP A 247 27.39 0.95 -32.03
C ASP A 247 28.76 1.24 -31.38
N ASP A 248 29.85 0.84 -32.03
CA ASP A 248 31.21 1.05 -31.53
C ASP A 248 31.55 2.55 -31.45
N SER A 249 31.11 3.33 -32.44
CA SER A 249 31.30 4.79 -32.44
C SER A 249 30.50 5.49 -31.35
N ILE A 250 29.29 5.00 -31.04
CA ILE A 250 28.44 5.54 -29.96
C ILE A 250 29.01 5.17 -28.59
N ARG A 251 29.53 3.95 -28.43
CA ARG A 251 30.27 3.55 -27.21
C ARG A 251 31.50 4.43 -26.97
N ALA A 252 32.20 4.83 -28.04
CA ALA A 252 33.32 5.77 -27.93
C ALA A 252 32.90 7.19 -27.47
N LEU A 253 31.62 7.57 -27.62
CA LEU A 253 31.06 8.80 -27.06
C LEU A 253 30.65 8.66 -25.57
N GLY A 254 30.91 7.50 -24.95
CA GLY A 254 30.56 7.23 -23.55
C GLY A 254 29.13 6.76 -23.34
N ILE A 255 28.44 6.31 -24.40
CA ILE A 255 27.04 5.86 -24.34
C ILE A 255 26.95 4.36 -24.54
N GLU A 256 26.28 3.69 -23.62
CA GLU A 256 25.99 2.27 -23.72
C GLU A 256 24.80 2.02 -24.66
N VAL A 257 25.04 1.19 -25.68
CA VAL A 257 24.06 0.88 -26.72
C VAL A 257 23.26 -0.37 -26.34
N LEU A 258 21.95 -0.20 -26.16
CA LEU A 258 20.98 -1.23 -25.82
C LEU A 258 20.11 -1.55 -27.02
N ARG A 259 20.37 -2.68 -27.67
CA ARG A 259 19.59 -3.14 -28.84
C ARG A 259 18.31 -3.82 -28.39
N SER A 260 17.19 -3.45 -28.98
CA SER A 260 15.92 -4.14 -28.75
C SER A 260 16.03 -5.63 -29.12
N PRO A 261 15.25 -6.52 -28.46
CA PRO A 261 15.15 -7.91 -28.92
C PRO A 261 14.58 -7.97 -30.33
N VAL A 262 14.92 -9.03 -31.08
CA VAL A 262 14.44 -9.21 -32.45
C VAL A 262 12.90 -9.19 -32.47
N ALA A 263 12.33 -8.45 -33.42
CA ALA A 263 10.88 -8.34 -33.63
C ALA A 263 10.07 -7.94 -32.38
N SER A 264 10.65 -7.10 -31.50
CA SER A 264 10.03 -6.70 -30.23
C SER A 264 9.84 -5.18 -30.14
N PRO A 265 8.85 -4.59 -30.85
CA PRO A 265 8.59 -3.14 -30.82
C PRO A 265 8.23 -2.65 -29.40
N ARG A 266 7.71 -3.54 -28.54
CA ARG A 266 7.42 -3.22 -27.13
C ARG A 266 8.68 -2.82 -26.34
N ALA A 267 9.86 -3.30 -26.73
CA ALA A 267 11.11 -2.92 -26.07
C ALA A 267 11.51 -1.46 -26.36
N ASN A 268 11.10 -0.92 -27.51
CA ASN A 268 11.26 0.51 -27.87
C ASN A 268 9.91 1.26 -27.81
N SER A 269 9.02 0.87 -26.90
CA SER A 269 7.63 1.34 -26.91
C SER A 269 7.45 2.85 -26.77
N ILE A 270 8.44 3.58 -26.27
CA ILE A 270 8.38 5.04 -26.14
C ILE A 270 8.59 5.70 -27.50
N CYS A 271 9.63 5.30 -28.23
CA CYS A 271 9.91 5.79 -29.57
C CYS A 271 8.79 5.38 -30.55
N GLU A 272 8.37 4.13 -30.50
CA GLU A 272 7.26 3.60 -31.31
C GLU A 272 5.94 4.35 -31.08
N ARG A 273 5.65 4.70 -29.82
CA ARG A 273 4.45 5.47 -29.49
C ARG A 273 4.52 6.87 -30.10
N VAL A 274 5.66 7.56 -30.01
CA VAL A 274 5.77 8.90 -30.60
C VAL A 274 5.72 8.86 -32.12
N ILE A 275 6.30 7.85 -32.77
CA ILE A 275 6.15 7.64 -34.22
C ILE A 275 4.68 7.46 -34.60
N GLY A 276 3.95 6.62 -33.87
CA GLY A 276 2.51 6.47 -34.11
C GLY A 276 1.74 7.77 -33.89
N THR A 277 2.16 8.60 -32.94
CA THR A 277 1.56 9.91 -32.66
C THR A 277 1.87 10.93 -33.76
N ILE A 278 3.10 10.96 -34.29
CA ILE A 278 3.48 11.75 -35.48
C ILE A 278 2.56 11.38 -36.66
N ARG A 279 2.33 10.07 -36.89
CA ARG A 279 1.46 9.63 -37.97
C ARG A 279 0.02 10.12 -37.78
N ARG A 280 -0.61 9.75 -36.65
CA ARG A 280 -2.03 10.04 -36.38
C ARG A 280 -2.37 11.53 -36.28
N GLU A 281 -1.45 12.33 -35.74
CA GLU A 281 -1.71 13.75 -35.47
C GLU A 281 -1.18 14.66 -36.58
N CYS A 282 -0.27 14.18 -37.43
CA CYS A 282 0.40 15.03 -38.42
C CYS A 282 0.36 14.43 -39.83
N LEU A 283 0.97 13.26 -40.05
CA LEU A 283 1.18 12.72 -41.40
C LEU A 283 -0.08 12.10 -42.03
N ASP A 284 -1.04 11.68 -41.22
CA ASP A 284 -2.33 11.16 -41.72
C ASP A 284 -3.25 12.29 -42.22
N TRP A 285 -3.01 13.53 -41.77
CA TRP A 285 -3.79 14.72 -42.16
C TRP A 285 -3.10 15.57 -43.24
N MET A 286 -1.79 15.38 -43.46
CA MET A 286 -1.00 16.17 -44.40
C MET A 286 -0.12 15.27 -45.25
N ILE A 287 -0.34 15.30 -46.57
CA ILE A 287 0.49 14.56 -47.53
C ILE A 287 1.73 15.42 -47.87
N PRO A 288 2.95 14.99 -47.54
CA PRO A 288 4.14 15.77 -47.82
C PRO A 288 4.41 15.86 -49.34
N LEU A 289 4.62 17.06 -49.86
CA LEU A 289 4.89 17.27 -51.29
C LEU A 289 6.35 16.96 -51.66
N SER A 290 7.28 17.26 -50.74
CA SER A 290 8.72 17.09 -50.91
C SER A 290 9.40 16.86 -49.57
N GLY A 291 10.69 16.49 -49.57
CA GLY A 291 11.45 16.36 -48.33
C GLY A 291 11.60 17.68 -47.57
N THR A 292 11.65 18.81 -48.26
CA THR A 292 11.67 20.13 -47.61
C THR A 292 10.32 20.45 -46.97
N HIS A 293 9.21 20.11 -47.64
CA HIS A 293 7.88 20.28 -47.06
C HIS A 293 7.71 19.40 -45.81
N LEU A 294 8.15 18.13 -45.86
CA LEU A 294 8.11 17.24 -44.70
C LEU A 294 8.93 17.77 -43.53
N ARG A 295 10.15 18.30 -43.77
CA ARG A 295 10.97 18.94 -42.73
C ARG A 295 10.25 20.12 -42.09
N SER A 296 9.60 20.97 -42.89
CA SER A 296 8.86 22.13 -42.39
C SER A 296 7.70 21.71 -41.51
N ILE A 297 6.90 20.73 -41.95
CA ILE A 297 5.77 20.18 -41.19
C ILE A 297 6.26 19.62 -39.84
N LEU A 298 7.28 18.75 -39.87
CA LEU A 298 7.79 18.11 -38.66
C LEU A 298 8.42 19.11 -37.70
N LYS A 299 9.08 20.16 -38.18
CA LYS A 299 9.64 21.21 -37.33
C LYS A 299 8.55 21.88 -36.49
N SER A 300 7.46 22.33 -37.14
CA SER A 300 6.33 22.94 -36.43
C SER A 300 5.64 21.95 -35.50
N TRP A 301 5.52 20.69 -35.92
CA TRP A 301 4.89 19.65 -35.10
C TRP A 301 5.71 19.30 -33.86
N VAL A 302 7.05 19.23 -33.96
CA VAL A 302 7.94 18.97 -32.82
C VAL A 302 7.84 20.09 -31.78
N GLU A 303 7.76 21.35 -32.22
CA GLU A 303 7.54 22.47 -31.31
C GLU A 303 6.21 22.35 -30.58
N HIS A 304 5.13 22.02 -31.30
CA HIS A 304 3.83 21.74 -30.68
C HIS A 304 3.90 20.56 -29.70
N TYR A 305 4.55 19.46 -30.06
CA TYR A 305 4.68 18.27 -29.24
C TYR A 305 5.42 18.53 -27.93
N ASN A 306 6.52 19.28 -28.00
CA ASN A 306 7.37 19.56 -26.83
C ASN A 306 6.79 20.65 -25.92
N ARG A 307 6.10 21.66 -26.46
CA ARG A 307 5.68 22.85 -25.67
C ARG A 307 4.17 23.01 -25.50
N GLY A 308 3.36 22.46 -26.41
CA GLY A 308 1.92 22.69 -26.43
C GLY A 308 1.08 21.46 -26.09
N ARG A 309 1.55 20.26 -26.45
CA ARG A 309 0.78 19.02 -26.32
C ARG A 309 0.82 18.49 -24.88
N PRO A 310 -0.32 18.29 -24.20
CA PRO A 310 -0.33 17.68 -22.86
C PRO A 310 0.05 16.20 -22.89
N HIS A 311 0.79 15.74 -21.87
CA HIS A 311 1.18 14.33 -21.72
C HIS A 311 0.69 13.76 -20.40
N SER A 312 -0.26 12.83 -20.46
CA SER A 312 -0.84 12.18 -19.28
C SER A 312 0.19 11.53 -18.34
N MET A 313 1.33 11.08 -18.87
CA MET A 313 2.44 10.51 -18.09
C MET A 313 3.15 11.55 -17.20
N LEU A 314 3.13 12.83 -17.61
CA LEU A 314 3.73 13.96 -16.89
C LEU A 314 2.69 14.68 -16.00
N GLY A 315 1.43 14.23 -15.98
CA GLY A 315 0.31 14.98 -15.37
C GLY A 315 -0.26 16.02 -16.34
N PRO A 316 -0.83 17.15 -15.88
CA PRO A 316 -1.27 18.24 -16.75
C PRO A 316 -0.09 19.04 -17.36
N GLY A 317 1.03 18.39 -17.66
CA GLY A 317 2.29 18.99 -18.09
C GLY A 317 2.68 18.70 -19.53
N VAL A 318 3.67 19.44 -20.02
CA VAL A 318 4.31 19.30 -21.34
C VAL A 318 5.80 18.95 -21.17
N PRO A 319 6.48 18.36 -22.17
CA PRO A 319 7.87 17.93 -22.06
C PRO A 319 8.86 19.06 -21.81
N ASP A 320 8.65 20.22 -22.44
CA ASP A 320 9.46 21.44 -22.31
C ASP A 320 8.56 22.60 -21.88
N PRO A 321 8.18 22.70 -20.59
CA PRO A 321 7.31 23.75 -20.13
C PRO A 321 8.02 25.11 -20.24
N PRO A 322 7.31 26.18 -20.66
CA PRO A 322 7.89 27.52 -20.69
C PRO A 322 8.37 27.91 -19.29
N ARG A 323 9.57 28.52 -19.22
CA ARG A 323 10.19 28.93 -17.95
C ARG A 323 9.22 29.80 -17.15
N GLY A 324 8.76 29.30 -16.01
CA GLY A 324 7.84 30.01 -15.10
C GLY A 324 6.46 29.38 -14.92
N ALA A 325 6.11 28.30 -15.64
CA ALA A 325 4.92 27.51 -15.35
C ALA A 325 5.20 26.55 -14.17
N VAL A 326 4.72 26.91 -12.97
CA VAL A 326 4.66 26.04 -11.77
C VAL A 326 3.27 25.46 -11.65
#